data_AF-A0A9J6GLU5-F1
#
_entry.id   AF-A0A9J6GLU5-F1
#
_cell.length_a   1.000
_cell.length_b   1.000
_cell.length_c   1.000
_cell.angle_alpha   90.00
_cell.angle_beta   90.00
_cell.angle_gamma   90.00
#
_symmetry.space_group_name_H-M   'P 1'
#
loop_
_entity.id
_entity.type
_entity.pdbx_description
1 polymer ?
#
loop_
_entity_poly.entity_id
_entity_poly.type
_entity_poly.pdbx_seq_one_letter_code
_entity_poly.pdbx_strand_id
1 'polypeptide(L)'
;MAAEVVRLFAPINATRLILGASVPDLKPWVKQGVPAASLNTANEKYFIFHHTDGDTMTVLDRRELDLCTALYAGAAFVFADLSERLPR
;
A
#
# COMPACT_ATOMS: atom_id res chain seq x y z
N MET A 1 -13.84 -9.99 0.49
CA MET A 1 -12.45 -10.14 0.98
C MET A 1 -11.63 -8.86 0.89
N ALA A 2 -10.90 -8.51 -0.18
CA ALA A 2 -9.97 -7.35 -0.15
C ALA A 2 -10.65 -6.01 0.22
N ALA A 3 -11.84 -5.74 -0.33
CA ALA A 3 -12.63 -4.56 0.01
C ALA A 3 -13.09 -4.54 1.49
N GLU A 4 -13.30 -5.70 2.10
CA GLU A 4 -13.70 -5.80 3.52
C GLU A 4 -12.51 -5.57 4.43
N VAL A 5 -11.34 -6.13 4.10
CA VAL A 5 -10.09 -5.86 4.82
C VAL A 5 -9.77 -4.36 4.79
N VAL A 6 -9.91 -3.73 3.62
CA VAL A 6 -9.68 -2.28 3.46
C VAL A 6 -10.62 -1.43 4.33
N ARG A 7 -11.86 -1.88 4.59
CA ARG A 7 -12.81 -1.16 5.48
C ARG A 7 -12.35 -1.09 6.93
N LEU A 8 -11.52 -2.04 7.39
CA LEU A 8 -10.98 -2.03 8.76
C LEU A 8 -10.10 -0.80 9.03
N PHE A 9 -9.56 -0.17 7.98
CA PHE A 9 -8.70 1.01 8.07
C PHE A 9 -9.45 2.35 8.04
N ALA A 10 -10.78 2.34 8.25
CA ALA A 10 -11.58 3.55 8.41
C ALA A 10 -11.04 4.55 9.45
N PRO A 11 -10.51 4.13 10.63
CA PRO A 11 -9.97 5.06 11.63
C PRO A 11 -8.78 5.90 11.15
N ILE A 12 -8.05 5.43 10.13
CA ILE A 12 -6.91 6.15 9.54
C ILE A 12 -7.23 6.71 8.14
N ASN A 13 -8.50 6.69 7.73
CA ASN A 13 -8.99 7.16 6.44
C ASN A 13 -8.33 6.48 5.22
N ALA A 14 -7.91 5.22 5.35
CA ALA A 14 -7.24 4.46 4.29
C ALA A 14 -8.18 3.39 3.68
N THR A 15 -9.38 3.81 3.26
CA THR A 15 -10.46 2.90 2.82
C THR A 15 -10.62 2.80 1.30
N ARG A 16 -9.80 3.51 0.53
CA ARG A 16 -9.88 3.52 -0.93
C ARG A 16 -9.19 2.29 -1.52
N LEU A 17 -9.96 1.47 -2.24
CA LEU A 17 -9.45 0.37 -3.05
C LEU A 17 -9.48 0.75 -4.54
N ILE A 18 -8.39 0.50 -5.25
CA ILE A 18 -8.27 0.68 -6.70
C ILE A 18 -7.91 -0.66 -7.31
N LEU A 19 -8.65 -1.08 -8.33
CA LEU A 19 -8.39 -2.33 -9.06
C LEU A 19 -7.56 -2.04 -10.31
N GLY A 20 -6.70 -3.00 -10.68
CA GLY A 20 -5.88 -2.92 -11.89
C GLY A 20 -4.63 -2.05 -11.80
N ALA A 21 -4.33 -1.47 -10.63
CA ALA A 21 -3.07 -0.78 -10.39
C ALA A 21 -1.91 -1.79 -10.33
N SER A 22 -0.77 -1.46 -10.95
CA SER A 22 0.42 -2.32 -10.94
C SER A 22 1.69 -1.47 -10.83
N VAL A 23 2.49 -1.74 -9.81
CA VAL A 23 3.81 -1.15 -9.62
C VAL A 23 4.90 -2.08 -10.16
N PRO A 24 6.08 -1.55 -10.55
CA PRO A 24 7.13 -2.32 -11.24
C PRO A 24 7.45 -3.67 -10.58
N ASP A 25 7.64 -3.69 -9.26
CA ASP A 25 8.06 -4.88 -8.52
C ASP A 25 6.97 -5.96 -8.42
N LEU A 26 5.69 -5.59 -8.56
CA LEU A 26 4.57 -6.52 -8.50
C LEU A 26 4.21 -7.12 -9.86
N LYS A 27 4.65 -6.51 -10.96
CA LYS A 27 4.32 -6.96 -12.33
C LYS A 27 4.63 -8.44 -12.59
N PRO A 28 5.79 -8.99 -12.18
CA PRO A 28 6.09 -10.40 -12.43
C PRO A 28 5.12 -11.34 -11.71
N TRP A 29 4.76 -11.02 -10.46
CA TRP A 29 3.85 -11.82 -9.64
C TRP A 29 2.42 -11.81 -10.19
N VAL A 30 1.91 -10.63 -10.52
CA VAL A 30 0.57 -10.48 -11.10
C VAL A 30 0.45 -11.24 -12.43
N LYS A 31 1.49 -11.21 -13.27
CA LYS A 31 1.53 -11.98 -14.53
C LYS A 31 1.45 -13.50 -14.32
N GLN A 32 1.89 -13.99 -13.16
CA GLN A 32 1.82 -15.41 -12.80
C GLN A 32 0.50 -15.78 -12.08
N GLY A 33 -0.45 -14.85 -11.96
CA GLY A 33 -1.73 -15.08 -11.30
C GLY A 33 -1.74 -14.77 -9.80
N VAL A 34 -0.61 -14.38 -9.22
CA VAL A 34 -0.51 -14.08 -7.78
C VAL A 34 -1.24 -12.77 -7.47
N PRO A 35 -2.25 -12.77 -6.57
CA PRO A 35 -2.89 -11.55 -6.12
C PRO A 35 -1.87 -10.64 -5.42
N ALA A 36 -1.83 -9.38 -5.84
CA ALA A 36 -0.89 -8.40 -5.29
C ALA A 36 -1.59 -7.06 -5.07
N ALA A 37 -1.09 -6.30 -4.10
CA ALA A 37 -1.59 -4.96 -3.79
C ALA A 37 -0.41 -4.05 -3.44
N SER A 38 -0.56 -2.76 -3.76
CA SER A 38 0.39 -1.70 -3.40
C SER A 38 -0.34 -0.56 -2.72
N LEU A 39 0.37 0.20 -1.90
CA LEU A 39 -0.17 1.42 -1.30
C LEU A 39 -0.37 2.50 -2.37
N ASN A 40 -1.56 3.11 -2.40
CA ASN A 40 -1.84 4.28 -3.21
C ASN A 40 -1.69 5.55 -2.36
N THR A 41 -0.49 6.13 -2.36
CA THR A 41 -0.15 7.38 -1.67
C THR A 41 -0.58 8.63 -2.46
N ALA A 42 -0.66 9.76 -1.77
CA ALA A 42 -0.72 11.08 -2.40
C ALA A 42 0.68 11.44 -2.91
N ASN A 43 0.84 11.58 -4.23
CA ASN A 43 2.15 11.65 -4.90
C ASN A 43 2.44 13.00 -5.56
N GLU A 44 1.70 14.05 -5.19
CA GLU A 44 1.78 15.36 -5.85
C GLU A 44 3.17 16.00 -5.73
N LYS A 45 3.89 15.70 -4.64
CA LYS A 45 5.25 16.19 -4.39
C LYS A 45 6.36 15.20 -4.77
N TYR A 46 6.01 13.95 -5.08
CA TYR A 46 6.99 12.87 -5.24
C TYR A 46 8.06 13.22 -6.29
N PHE A 47 7.62 13.64 -7.47
CA PHE A 47 8.52 13.96 -8.59
C PHE A 47 9.27 15.29 -8.46
N ILE A 48 9.01 16.07 -7.41
CA ILE A 48 9.81 17.27 -7.11
C ILE A 48 11.18 16.87 -6.56
N PHE A 49 11.22 15.82 -5.73
CA PHE A 49 12.42 15.40 -5.01
C PHE A 49 13.03 14.10 -5.57
N HIS A 50 12.21 13.23 -6.15
CA HIS A 50 12.64 11.93 -6.69
C HIS A 50 13.85 12.07 -7.64
N HIS A 51 14.92 11.33 -7.37
CA HIS A 51 16.18 11.36 -8.12
C HIS A 51 16.89 12.73 -8.12
N THR A 52 16.78 13.49 -7.02
CA THR A 52 17.54 14.73 -6.79
C THR A 52 18.27 14.66 -5.46
N ASP A 53 19.24 15.54 -5.24
CA ASP A 53 19.91 15.69 -3.93
C ASP A 53 18.96 16.16 -2.81
N GLY A 54 17.74 16.60 -3.16
CA GLY A 54 16.70 16.98 -2.21
C GLY A 54 15.93 15.79 -1.62
N ASP A 55 16.10 14.57 -2.15
CA ASP A 55 15.50 13.34 -1.61
C ASP A 55 16.19 12.93 -0.30
N THR A 56 15.79 13.57 0.79
CA THR A 56 16.42 13.44 2.10
C THR A 56 15.36 13.30 3.19
N MET A 57 15.77 12.89 4.40
CA MET A 57 14.86 12.74 5.54
C MET A 57 14.07 14.01 5.88
N THR A 58 14.51 15.19 5.43
CA THR A 58 13.85 16.47 5.70
C THR A 58 12.52 16.65 4.95
N VAL A 59 12.28 15.90 3.87
CA VAL A 59 11.04 16.00 3.07
C VAL A 59 9.97 15.00 3.52
N LEU A 60 10.29 14.13 4.48
CA LEU A 60 9.37 13.14 5.03
C LEU A 60 8.54 13.74 6.17
N ASP A 61 7.25 13.39 6.20
CA ASP A 61 6.37 13.67 7.33
C ASP A 61 6.24 12.43 8.23
N ARG A 62 6.54 12.59 9.53
CA ARG A 62 6.49 11.48 10.49
C ARG A 62 5.11 10.85 10.60
N ARG A 63 4.04 11.63 10.56
CA ARG A 63 2.67 11.12 10.67
C ARG A 63 2.30 10.30 9.43
N GLU A 64 2.72 10.72 8.24
CA GLU A 64 2.54 9.93 7.02
C GLU A 64 3.25 8.58 7.11
N LEU A 65 4.47 8.53 7.64
CA LEU A 65 5.21 7.29 7.88
C LEU A 65 4.50 6.37 8.88
N ASP A 66 3.99 6.93 9.98
CA ASP A 66 3.24 6.18 11.00
C ASP A 66 1.95 5.58 10.40
N LEU A 67 1.22 6.34 9.58
CA LEU A 67 0.01 5.87 8.90
C LEU A 67 0.30 4.75 7.89
N CYS A 68 1.36 4.89 7.08
CA CYS A 68 1.78 3.85 6.15
C CYS A 68 2.17 2.55 6.90
N THR A 69 2.89 2.69 8.01
CA THR A 69 3.29 1.57 8.86
C THR A 69 2.08 0.87 9.45
N ALA A 70 1.12 1.61 9.99
CA ALA A 70 -0.11 1.06 10.54
C ALA A 70 -0.93 0.28 9.49
N LEU A 71 -1.04 0.82 8.28
CA LEU A 71 -1.73 0.15 7.17
C LEU A 71 -1.02 -1.14 6.78
N TYR A 72 0.30 -1.12 6.53
CA TYR A 72 1.03 -2.31 6.12
C TYR A 72 1.03 -3.39 7.19
N ALA A 73 1.28 -3.03 8.45
CA ALA A 73 1.28 -3.98 9.55
C ALA A 73 -0.11 -4.62 9.74
N GLY A 74 -1.17 -3.81 9.78
CA GLY A 74 -2.53 -4.30 9.92
C GLY A 74 -2.97 -5.16 8.74
N ALA A 75 -2.67 -4.75 7.50
CA ALA A 75 -3.11 -5.46 6.31
C ALA A 75 -2.38 -6.80 6.19
N ALA A 76 -1.07 -6.81 6.42
CA ALA A 76 -0.27 -8.02 6.44
C ALA A 76 -0.78 -9.01 7.50
N PHE A 77 -1.06 -8.53 8.72
CA PHE A 77 -1.63 -9.36 9.78
C PHE A 77 -2.97 -9.95 9.37
N VAL A 78 -3.92 -9.12 8.93
CA VAL A 78 -5.28 -9.59 8.56
C VAL A 78 -5.21 -10.60 7.42
N PHE A 79 -4.47 -10.33 6.34
CA PHE A 79 -4.36 -11.26 5.21
C PHE A 79 -3.64 -12.57 5.57
N ALA A 80 -2.69 -12.54 6.51
CA ALA A 80 -2.03 -13.74 7.00
C ALA A 80 -2.95 -14.60 7.90
N ASP A 81 -3.88 -13.96 8.62
CA ASP A 81 -4.79 -14.58 9.59
C ASP A 81 -6.17 -14.97 9.01
N LEU A 82 -6.41 -14.76 7.70
CA LEU A 82 -7.67 -15.15 7.07
C LEU A 82 -7.85 -16.67 7.10
N SER A 83 -9.04 -17.12 7.51
CA SER A 83 -9.45 -18.53 7.45
C SER A 83 -9.51 -19.07 6.02
N GLU A 84 -9.77 -18.18 5.05
CA GLU A 84 -9.79 -18.48 3.62
C GLU A 84 -8.61 -17.81 2.91
N ARG A 85 -7.91 -18.57 2.07
CA ARG A 85 -6.76 -18.05 1.33
C ARG A 85 -7.21 -17.30 0.08
N LEU A 86 -6.43 -16.29 -0.29
CA LEU A 86 -6.54 -15.66 -1.61
C LEU A 86 -6.29 -16.70 -2.72
N PRO A 87 -6.85 -16.48 -3.93
CA PRO A 87 -6.57 -17.29 -5.11
C PRO A 87 -5.06 -17.41 -5.37
N ARG A 88 -4.61 -18.54 -5.93
CA ARG A 88 -3.22 -18.75 -6.36
C ARG A 88 -3.16 -18.93 -7.86
#